data_AF-A0A9N8VIT8-F1
#
_entry.id   AF-A0A9N8VIT8-F1
#
_cell.length_a   1.000
_cell.length_b   1.000
_cell.length_c   1.000
_cell.angle_alpha   90.00
_cell.angle_beta   90.00
_cell.angle_gamma   90.00
#
_symmetry.space_group_name_H-M   'P 1'
#
loop_
_entity.id
_entity.type
_entity.pdbx_description
1 polymer ?
#
loop_
_entity_poly.entity_id
_entity_poly.type
_entity_poly.pdbx_seq_one_letter_code
_entity_poly.pdbx_strand_id
1 'polypeptide(L)'
;MEDSELQAIRQARLRELQASAATGEGSNQMEETRQTLLAQILDNEARERLSRISMVKADKARAVEDLLIRMGQTGQLRGKVSESQLIDLLEQINQQQKPETKIRYSRRRYEEDSDEEYNL
;
A
#
# COMPACT_ATOMS: atom_id res chain seq x y z
N MET A 1 17.98 -8.56 -49.50
CA MET A 1 18.61 -7.81 -48.40
C MET A 1 17.76 -6.61 -48.01
N GLU A 2 17.19 -5.86 -48.97
CA GLU A 2 16.28 -4.71 -48.72
C GLU A 2 15.01 -5.04 -47.91
N ASP A 3 14.44 -6.24 -48.04
CA ASP A 3 13.23 -6.65 -47.28
C ASP A 3 13.49 -6.78 -45.76
N SER A 4 14.71 -7.16 -45.38
CA SER A 4 15.11 -7.34 -43.97
C SER A 4 15.32 -6.00 -43.27
N GLU A 5 15.80 -5.00 -44.02
CA GLU A 5 15.96 -3.62 -43.51
C GLU A 5 14.59 -2.94 -43.31
N LEU A 6 13.64 -3.18 -44.21
CA LEU A 6 12.26 -2.71 -44.06
C LEU A 6 11.56 -3.32 -42.84
N GLN A 7 11.77 -4.62 -42.58
CA GLN A 7 11.25 -5.27 -41.38
C GLN A 7 11.92 -4.74 -40.09
N ALA A 8 13.23 -4.49 -40.12
CA ALA A 8 13.96 -3.91 -39.00
C ALA A 8 13.44 -2.51 -38.65
N ILE A 9 13.14 -1.67 -39.64
CA ILE A 9 12.57 -0.33 -39.44
C ILE A 9 11.16 -0.43 -38.84
N ARG A 10 10.31 -1.35 -39.32
CA ARG A 10 8.97 -1.59 -38.76
C ARG A 10 9.05 -2.03 -37.30
N GLN A 11 9.99 -2.91 -36.97
CA GLN A 11 10.18 -3.44 -35.63
C GLN A 11 10.73 -2.37 -34.67
N ALA A 12 11.68 -1.55 -35.13
CA ALA A 12 12.21 -0.42 -34.37
C ALA A 12 11.12 0.62 -34.03
N ARG A 13 10.29 0.98 -35.01
CA ARG A 13 9.21 1.94 -34.83
C ARG A 13 8.11 1.42 -33.89
N LEU A 14 7.84 0.11 -33.92
CA LEU A 14 6.90 -0.53 -33.00
C LEU A 14 7.43 -0.51 -31.55
N ARG A 15 8.74 -0.74 -31.37
CA ARG A 15 9.39 -0.70 -30.06
C ARG A 15 9.42 0.70 -29.46
N GLU A 16 9.69 1.71 -30.28
CA GLU A 16 9.68 3.11 -29.85
C GLU A 16 8.27 3.55 -29.41
N LEU A 17 7.23 3.10 -30.11
CA LEU A 17 5.83 3.36 -29.73
C LEU A 17 5.44 2.67 -28.42
N GLN A 18 5.90 1.43 -28.20
CA GLN A 18 5.74 0.75 -26.91
C GLN A 18 6.55 1.41 -25.78
N ALA A 19 7.75 1.93 -26.06
CA ALA A 19 8.57 2.61 -25.06
C ALA A 19 8.02 4.00 -24.67
N SER A 20 7.42 4.71 -25.63
CA SER A 20 6.76 6.00 -25.36
C SER A 20 5.41 5.83 -24.67
N ALA A 21 4.69 4.71 -24.88
CA ALA A 21 3.60 4.30 -23.99
C ALA A 21 4.13 3.99 -22.57
N ALA A 22 5.22 3.21 -22.47
CA ALA A 22 5.78 2.76 -21.19
C ALA A 22 6.25 3.90 -20.27
N THR A 23 6.64 5.04 -20.83
CA THR A 23 7.12 6.21 -20.06
C THR A 23 5.98 6.97 -19.36
N GLY A 24 4.74 6.84 -19.85
CA GLY A 24 3.52 7.24 -19.12
C GLY A 24 2.90 6.11 -18.28
N GLU A 25 3.22 4.85 -18.61
CA GLU A 25 2.77 3.68 -17.87
C GLU A 25 3.57 3.41 -16.59
N GLY A 26 4.83 3.84 -16.48
CA GLY A 26 5.62 3.65 -15.26
C GLY A 26 5.03 4.32 -14.02
N SER A 27 4.37 5.46 -14.19
CA SER A 27 3.64 6.17 -13.12
C SER A 27 2.31 5.46 -12.81
N ASN A 28 1.57 5.07 -13.85
CA ASN A 28 0.30 4.36 -13.70
C ASN A 28 0.48 2.99 -13.06
N GLN A 29 1.52 2.24 -13.43
CA GLN A 29 1.78 0.93 -12.85
C GLN A 29 2.01 1.02 -11.34
N MET A 30 2.76 2.03 -10.87
CA MET A 30 2.97 2.23 -9.43
C MET A 30 1.68 2.62 -8.71
N GLU A 31 0.86 3.47 -9.32
CA GLU A 31 -0.44 3.87 -8.77
C GLU A 31 -1.45 2.73 -8.77
N GLU A 32 -1.52 1.93 -9.84
CA GLU A 32 -2.35 0.74 -9.93
C GLU A 32 -1.94 -0.28 -8.88
N THR A 33 -0.63 -0.54 -8.73
CA THR A 33 -0.14 -1.47 -7.70
C THR A 33 -0.49 -0.98 -6.30
N ARG A 34 -0.37 0.34 -6.03
CA ARG A 34 -0.83 0.95 -4.77
C ARG A 34 -2.33 0.77 -4.57
N GLN A 35 -3.13 1.07 -5.59
CA GLN A 35 -4.59 0.99 -5.51
C GLN A 35 -5.09 -0.45 -5.33
N THR A 36 -4.46 -1.43 -5.98
CA THR A 36 -4.77 -2.86 -5.80
C THR A 36 -4.45 -3.30 -4.38
N LEU A 37 -3.28 -2.91 -3.84
CA LEU A 37 -2.93 -3.21 -2.46
C LEU A 37 -3.92 -2.57 -1.48
N LEU A 38 -4.24 -1.29 -1.67
CA LEU A 38 -5.23 -0.56 -0.89
C LEU A 38 -6.61 -1.23 -0.96
N ALA A 39 -7.04 -1.69 -2.13
CA ALA A 39 -8.31 -2.38 -2.30
C ALA A 39 -8.35 -3.76 -1.61
N GLN A 40 -7.20 -4.43 -1.46
CA GLN A 40 -7.11 -5.69 -0.74
C GLN A 40 -7.15 -5.51 0.78
N ILE A 41 -6.61 -4.39 1.28
CA ILE A 41 -6.53 -4.12 2.72
C ILE A 41 -7.69 -3.28 3.28
N LEU A 42 -8.41 -2.52 2.45
CA LEU A 42 -9.56 -1.70 2.86
C LEU A 42 -10.87 -2.42 2.57
N ASP A 43 -11.85 -2.25 3.46
CA ASP A 43 -13.23 -2.63 3.16
C ASP A 43 -13.94 -1.58 2.28
N ASN A 44 -15.09 -1.93 1.70
CA ASN A 44 -15.84 -1.04 0.81
C ASN A 44 -16.24 0.27 1.51
N GLU A 45 -16.78 0.16 2.74
CA GLU A 45 -17.15 1.31 3.57
C GLU A 45 -15.94 2.21 3.89
N ALA A 46 -14.78 1.60 4.15
CA ALA A 46 -13.55 2.33 4.43
C ALA A 46 -13.04 3.10 3.19
N ARG A 47 -13.15 2.53 1.98
CA ARG A 47 -12.80 3.23 0.72
C ARG A 47 -13.69 4.44 0.49
N GLU A 48 -14.99 4.30 0.68
CA GLU A 48 -15.93 5.41 0.56
C GLU A 48 -15.63 6.52 1.58
N ARG A 49 -15.32 6.15 2.83
CA ARG A 49 -14.95 7.11 3.86
C ARG A 49 -13.65 7.81 3.53
N LEU A 50 -12.63 7.09 3.09
CA LEU A 50 -11.35 7.65 2.67
C LEU A 50 -11.52 8.64 1.50
N SER A 51 -12.38 8.32 0.53
CA SER A 51 -12.73 9.22 -0.58
C SER A 51 -13.43 10.50 -0.11
N ARG A 52 -14.37 10.39 0.83
CA ARG A 52 -15.01 11.57 1.46
C ARG A 52 -13.99 12.41 2.23
N ILE A 53 -13.07 11.77 2.94
CA ILE A 53 -12.02 12.46 3.71
C ILE A 53 -11.01 13.14 2.78
N SER A 54 -10.59 12.50 1.68
CA SER A 54 -9.65 13.09 0.73
C SER A 54 -10.22 14.35 0.08
N MET A 55 -11.53 14.40 -0.14
CA MET A 55 -12.24 15.58 -0.64
C MET A 55 -12.17 16.78 0.33
N VAL A 56 -12.26 16.54 1.64
CA VAL A 56 -12.20 17.62 2.64
C VAL A 56 -10.76 17.94 3.07
N LYS A 57 -9.89 16.94 3.17
CA LYS A 57 -8.49 17.03 3.64
C LYS A 57 -7.63 15.92 3.03
N ALA A 58 -7.16 16.16 1.81
CA ALA A 58 -6.27 15.26 1.08
C ALA A 58 -4.97 14.91 1.83
N ASP A 59 -4.41 15.86 2.58
CA ASP A 59 -3.17 15.66 3.35
C ASP A 59 -3.30 14.52 4.38
N LYS A 60 -4.40 14.52 5.14
CA LYS A 60 -4.68 13.48 6.14
C LYS A 60 -4.98 12.14 5.47
N ALA A 61 -5.70 12.14 4.35
CA ALA A 61 -5.99 10.92 3.61
C ALA A 61 -4.70 10.24 3.12
N ARG A 62 -3.76 11.02 2.55
CA ARG A 62 -2.44 10.50 2.14
C ARG A 62 -1.64 9.91 3.30
N ALA A 63 -1.63 10.58 4.44
CA ALA A 63 -0.93 10.08 5.63
C ALA A 63 -1.49 8.72 6.10
N VAL A 64 -2.81 8.54 6.02
CA VAL A 64 -3.48 7.27 6.32
C VAL A 64 -3.15 6.21 5.26
N GLU A 65 -3.22 6.55 3.97
CA GLU A 65 -2.87 5.64 2.87
C GLU A 65 -1.43 5.11 2.98
N ASP A 66 -0.44 5.99 3.16
CA ASP A 66 0.97 5.57 3.30
C ASP A 66 1.19 4.69 4.55
N LEU A 67 0.48 4.96 5.64
CA LEU A 67 0.53 4.11 6.84
C LEU A 67 -0.07 2.73 6.58
N LEU A 68 -1.22 2.67 5.90
CA LEU A 68 -1.90 1.42 5.54
C LEU A 68 -1.05 0.60 4.56
N ILE A 69 -0.47 1.24 3.53
CA ILE A 69 0.45 0.59 2.59
C ILE A 69 1.63 -0.04 3.35
N ARG A 70 2.25 0.73 4.26
CA ARG A 70 3.36 0.22 5.08
C ARG A 70 2.92 -0.96 5.95
N MET A 71 1.76 -0.89 6.58
CA MET A 71 1.24 -1.98 7.41
C MET A 71 0.91 -3.23 6.58
N GLY A 72 0.33 -3.06 5.39
CA GLY A 72 0.04 -4.13 4.43
C GLY A 72 1.30 -4.81 3.91
N GLN A 73 2.32 -4.03 3.52
CA GLN A 73 3.62 -4.57 3.08
C GLN A 73 4.33 -5.34 4.19
N THR A 74 4.24 -4.90 5.45
CA THR A 74 4.81 -5.63 6.59
C THR A 74 3.97 -6.82 7.04
N GLY A 75 2.80 -7.05 6.45
CA GLY A 75 1.88 -8.12 6.86
C GLY A 75 1.32 -7.95 8.28
N GLN A 76 1.34 -6.72 8.82
CA GLN A 76 0.87 -6.45 10.19
C GLN A 76 -0.68 -6.38 10.25
N LEU A 77 -1.34 -6.17 9.11
CA LEU A 77 -2.79 -6.19 9.00
C LEU A 77 -3.27 -7.63 8.98
N ARG A 78 -3.99 -8.04 10.03
CA ARG A 78 -4.59 -9.39 10.15
C ARG A 78 -5.92 -9.55 9.38
N GLY A 79 -6.35 -8.52 8.65
CA GLY A 79 -7.62 -8.51 7.94
C GLY A 79 -7.88 -7.17 7.25
N LYS A 80 -9.07 -7.03 6.67
CA LYS A 80 -9.53 -5.77 6.06
C LYS A 80 -9.75 -4.70 7.13
N VAL A 81 -9.34 -3.48 6.83
CA VAL A 81 -9.53 -2.28 7.67
C VAL A 81 -10.94 -1.76 7.45
N SER A 82 -11.71 -1.67 8.53
CA SER A 82 -13.07 -1.12 8.55
C SER A 82 -13.07 0.41 8.62
N GLU A 83 -14.24 1.03 8.38
CA GLU A 83 -14.40 2.48 8.53
C GLU A 83 -14.01 2.96 9.93
N SER A 84 -14.45 2.26 10.98
CA SER A 84 -14.13 2.62 12.38
C SER A 84 -12.63 2.67 12.63
N GLN A 85 -11.88 1.65 12.19
CA GLN A 85 -10.43 1.61 12.33
C GLN A 85 -9.73 2.71 11.53
N LEU A 86 -10.26 3.06 10.34
CA LEU A 86 -9.75 4.15 9.53
C LEU A 86 -9.91 5.50 10.26
N ILE A 87 -11.04 5.71 10.93
CA ILE A 87 -11.33 6.92 11.70
C ILE A 87 -10.40 7.00 12.92
N ASP A 88 -10.26 5.92 13.69
CA ASP A 88 -9.31 5.84 14.82
C ASP A 88 -7.87 6.16 14.37
N LEU A 89 -7.43 5.61 13.24
CA LEU A 89 -6.12 5.90 12.66
C LEU A 89 -5.97 7.37 12.25
N LEU A 90 -7.02 7.96 11.67
CA LEU A 90 -7.04 9.37 11.27
C LEU A 90 -6.99 10.30 12.49
N GLU A 91 -7.75 9.98 13.54
CA GLU A 91 -7.71 10.70 14.82
C GLU A 91 -6.35 10.56 15.48
N GLN A 92 -5.79 9.34 15.51
CA GLN A 92 -4.47 9.10 16.05
C GLN A 92 -3.38 9.86 15.27
N ILE A 93 -3.44 9.93 13.94
CA ILE A 93 -2.50 10.73 13.13
C ILE A 93 -2.67 12.21 13.43
N ASN A 94 -3.91 12.68 13.57
CA ASN A 94 -4.16 14.07 13.93
C ASN A 94 -3.63 14.41 15.33
N GLN A 95 -3.67 13.45 16.25
CA GLN A 95 -3.09 13.55 17.59
C GLN A 95 -1.56 13.39 17.56
N GLN A 96 -0.98 12.51 16.73
CA GLN A 96 0.47 12.28 16.58
C GLN A 96 1.20 13.40 15.84
N GLN A 97 0.49 14.27 15.12
CA GLN A 97 1.05 15.57 14.75
C GLN A 97 1.35 16.44 16.00
N LYS A 98 0.89 16.05 17.20
CA LYS A 98 1.56 16.34 18.47
C LYS A 98 2.55 15.20 18.76
N PRO A 99 3.83 15.50 19.02
CA PRO A 99 4.90 14.51 18.99
C PRO A 99 4.84 13.54 20.18
N GLU A 100 4.11 12.41 20.06
CA GLU A 100 4.24 11.29 21.01
C GLU A 100 4.23 9.90 20.32
N THR A 101 5.43 9.32 20.30
CA THR A 101 5.83 7.92 20.45
C THR A 101 4.88 6.80 19.97
N LYS A 102 5.28 6.14 18.89
CA LYS A 102 4.62 5.04 18.17
C LYS A 102 4.64 3.72 18.98
N ILE A 103 3.55 3.35 19.64
CA ILE A 103 3.41 2.01 20.25
C ILE A 103 2.75 1.04 19.27
N ARG A 104 3.56 0.17 18.64
CA ARG A 104 3.09 -1.00 17.88
C ARG A 104 2.76 -2.12 18.87
N TYR A 105 1.48 -2.37 19.11
CA TYR A 105 1.02 -3.57 19.82
C TYR A 105 1.19 -4.80 18.92
N SER A 106 2.32 -5.49 19.06
CA SER A 106 2.45 -6.89 18.64
C SER A 106 2.05 -7.76 19.82
N ARG A 107 0.81 -8.28 19.76
CA ARG A 107 0.24 -9.25 20.71
C ARG A 107 1.22 -10.41 20.91
N ARG A 108 1.94 -10.39 22.05
CA ARG A 108 2.77 -11.51 22.52
C ARG A 108 1.80 -12.67 22.78
N ARG A 109 1.87 -13.66 21.90
CA ARG A 109 1.20 -14.95 22.05
C ARG A 109 1.85 -15.60 23.27
N TYR A 110 1.09 -15.71 24.36
CA TYR A 110 1.43 -16.58 25.48
C TYR A 110 1.07 -17.99 25.03
N GLU A 111 2.04 -18.73 24.49
CA GLU A 111 1.97 -20.19 24.31
C GLU A 111 3.36 -20.71 24.72
N GLU A 112 3.46 -21.03 26.00
CA GLU A 112 3.94 -22.33 26.50
C GLU A 112 4.79 -23.15 25.51
N ASP A 113 6.11 -23.14 25.67
CA ASP A 113 6.89 -24.36 25.46
C ASP A 113 7.45 -24.75 26.83
N SER A 114 6.89 -25.85 27.31
CA SER A 114 7.27 -26.54 28.52
C SER A 114 8.58 -27.29 28.28
N ASP A 115 9.30 -27.53 29.37
CA ASP A 115 10.28 -28.61 29.55
C ASP A 115 11.69 -28.41 28.96
N GLU A 116 12.61 -27.92 29.80
CA GLU A 116 13.97 -28.50 29.86
C GLU A 116 14.55 -28.37 31.29
N GLU A 117 14.30 -29.44 32.05
CA GLU A 117 15.11 -30.05 33.10
C GLU A 117 16.46 -29.37 33.41
N TYR A 118 16.62 -28.83 34.62
CA TYR A 118 17.93 -28.67 35.25
C TYR A 118 17.91 -29.17 36.70
N ASN A 119 18.48 -30.38 36.85
CA ASN A 119 19.01 -30.92 38.10
C ASN A 119 20.03 -29.95 38.72
N LEU A 120 19.87 -29.67 40.02
CA LEU A 120 20.99 -29.41 40.94
C LEU A 120 20.64 -29.92 42.35
#